data_AF-A0A973FWG6-F1
#
_entry.id   AF-A0A973FWG6-F1
#
_cell.length_a   1.000
_cell.length_b   1.000
_cell.length_c   1.000
_cell.angle_alpha   90.00
_cell.angle_beta   90.00
_cell.angle_gamma   90.00
#
_symmetry.space_group_name_H-M   'P 1'
#
loop_
_entity.id
_entity.type
_entity.pdbx_description
1 polymer ?
#
loop_
_entity_poly.entity_id
_entity_poly.type
_entity_poly.pdbx_seq_one_letter_code
_entity_poly.pdbx_strand_id
1 'polypeptide(L)'
;MSSLVVRVTPLTFMFEGKQFTLTTALENFDDSEFIKIDKLQPNTAHRAYYDFLKGHFQQIKPGDLPDQYRKLPALMVNRDLPAAVREIASIDDPLSLLIACGVWVKYLPVNESILQLAIDNAARQGWRRPLWAYLTRLQKYYLDHHEISKAKIIKERLELLKK
;
A
#
# COMPACT_ATOMS: atom_id res chain seq x y z
N MET A 1 -9.59 -18.32 -35.90
CA MET A 1 -8.81 -17.07 -35.91
C MET A 1 -9.83 -15.97 -35.68
N SER A 2 -9.95 -15.32 -34.54
CA SER A 2 -8.90 -14.74 -33.69
C SER A 2 -9.30 -14.85 -32.22
N SER A 3 -8.36 -15.32 -31.39
CA SER A 3 -8.47 -15.32 -29.94
C SER A 3 -8.36 -13.89 -29.44
N LEU A 4 -9.44 -13.36 -28.89
CA LEU A 4 -9.44 -12.10 -28.15
C LEU A 4 -8.78 -12.40 -26.80
N VAL A 5 -7.44 -12.35 -26.77
CA VAL A 5 -6.68 -12.37 -25.52
C VAL A 5 -6.98 -11.06 -24.83
N VAL A 6 -8.04 -11.05 -24.02
CA VAL A 6 -8.29 -10.01 -23.03
C VAL A 6 -7.06 -9.99 -22.14
N ARG A 7 -6.18 -9.00 -22.33
CA ARG A 7 -5.07 -8.72 -21.43
C ARG A 7 -5.68 -8.25 -20.12
N VAL A 8 -6.07 -9.18 -19.27
CA VAL A 8 -6.53 -8.84 -17.94
C VAL A 8 -5.28 -8.54 -17.13
N THR A 9 -5.08 -7.26 -16.87
CA THR A 9 -4.03 -6.79 -15.97
C THR A 9 -4.24 -7.39 -14.58
N PRO A 10 -3.16 -7.74 -13.84
CA PRO A 10 -3.26 -8.29 -12.48
C PRO A 10 -4.01 -7.34 -11.50
N LEU A 11 -4.10 -6.06 -11.88
CA LEU A 11 -4.85 -5.00 -11.22
C LEU A 11 -6.36 -5.00 -11.50
N THR A 12 -6.91 -5.91 -12.30
CA THR A 12 -8.35 -5.88 -12.63
C THR A 12 -9.11 -6.97 -11.87
N PHE A 13 -8.54 -8.17 -11.75
CA PHE A 13 -9.23 -9.29 -11.09
C PHE A 13 -9.29 -9.21 -9.56
N MET A 14 -8.33 -8.58 -8.89
CA MET A 14 -8.49 -8.31 -7.44
C MET A 14 -9.39 -7.11 -7.13
N PHE A 15 -9.88 -6.40 -8.15
CA PHE A 15 -10.58 -5.11 -8.00
C PHE A 15 -12.08 -5.18 -8.31
N GLU A 16 -12.59 -6.27 -8.89
CA GLU A 16 -13.99 -6.38 -9.34
C GLU A 16 -14.98 -6.90 -8.28
N GLY A 17 -14.52 -7.33 -7.11
CA GLY A 17 -15.38 -7.89 -6.07
C GLY A 17 -15.41 -7.06 -4.79
N LYS A 18 -16.16 -5.96 -4.77
CA LYS A 18 -16.43 -5.07 -3.61
C LYS A 18 -15.28 -4.13 -3.20
N GLN A 19 -15.45 -2.86 -3.56
CA GLN A 19 -14.84 -1.67 -2.93
C GLN A 19 -13.65 -1.94 -2.02
N PHE A 20 -12.45 -2.05 -2.61
CA PHE A 20 -11.20 -1.95 -1.85
C PHE A 20 -11.15 -0.53 -1.29
N THR A 21 -11.65 -0.37 -0.07
CA THR A 21 -11.49 0.89 0.63
C THR A 21 -10.00 0.99 0.90
N LEU A 22 -9.33 1.98 0.32
CA LEU A 22 -7.90 2.31 0.49
C LEU A 22 -7.34 2.24 1.94
N THR A 23 -8.19 2.16 2.97
CA THR A 23 -7.86 1.72 4.34
C THR A 23 -7.24 0.30 4.40
N THR A 24 -7.49 -0.59 3.43
CA THR A 24 -7.04 -2.00 3.44
C THR A 24 -5.54 -2.20 3.26
N ALA A 25 -4.77 -1.20 2.84
CA ALA A 25 -3.32 -1.34 2.87
C ALA A 25 -2.76 -1.35 4.31
N LEU A 26 -3.53 -0.79 5.27
CA LEU A 26 -3.22 -0.85 6.70
C LEU A 26 -3.94 -2.02 7.41
N GLU A 27 -5.10 -2.44 6.91
CA GLU A 27 -5.93 -3.49 7.51
C GLU A 27 -5.63 -4.88 6.91
N ASN A 28 -6.14 -5.94 7.55
CA ASN A 28 -6.09 -7.28 6.99
C ASN A 28 -7.27 -7.47 6.03
N PHE A 29 -7.00 -7.95 4.82
CA PHE A 29 -8.03 -8.32 3.85
C PHE A 29 -8.24 -9.84 3.84
N ASP A 30 -9.47 -10.26 3.53
CA ASP A 30 -9.82 -11.66 3.33
C ASP A 30 -9.21 -12.16 2.01
N ASP A 31 -8.39 -13.20 2.10
CA ASP A 31 -7.68 -13.83 1.00
C ASP A 31 -8.22 -15.23 0.67
N SER A 32 -9.30 -15.64 1.33
CA SER A 32 -9.89 -16.98 1.19
C SER A 32 -10.24 -17.31 -0.26
N GLU A 33 -10.80 -16.36 -1.00
CA GLU A 33 -11.14 -16.53 -2.42
C GLU A 33 -9.91 -16.59 -3.31
N PHE A 34 -8.94 -15.70 -3.08
CA PHE A 34 -7.67 -15.71 -3.80
C PHE A 34 -6.96 -17.05 -3.67
N ILE A 35 -6.85 -17.59 -2.44
CA ILE A 35 -6.20 -18.87 -2.17
C ILE A 35 -6.92 -20.02 -2.89
N LYS A 36 -8.26 -19.98 -2.97
CA LYS A 36 -9.04 -21.00 -3.70
C LYS A 36 -8.76 -20.94 -5.20
N ILE A 37 -8.71 -19.73 -5.78
CA ILE A 37 -8.45 -19.54 -7.21
C ILE A 37 -7.01 -19.89 -7.55
N ASP A 38 -6.02 -19.47 -6.76
CA ASP A 38 -4.59 -19.77 -6.96
C ASP A 38 -4.32 -21.29 -6.96
N LYS A 39 -5.05 -22.05 -6.14
CA LYS A 39 -4.99 -23.53 -6.15
C LYS A 39 -5.53 -24.15 -7.44
N LEU A 40 -6.52 -23.52 -8.06
CA LEU A 40 -7.15 -24.01 -9.30
C LEU A 40 -6.37 -23.56 -10.54
N GLN A 41 -5.82 -22.35 -10.50
CA GLN A 41 -5.11 -21.71 -11.62
C GLN A 41 -3.89 -20.96 -11.08
N PRO A 42 -2.75 -21.66 -10.88
CA PRO A 42 -1.56 -21.04 -10.33
C PRO A 42 -1.02 -19.99 -11.30
N ASN A 43 -0.77 -18.79 -10.77
CA ASN A 43 -0.19 -17.68 -11.54
C ASN A 43 0.91 -17.02 -10.71
N THR A 44 2.15 -17.05 -11.23
CA THR A 44 3.34 -16.57 -10.52
C THR A 44 3.28 -15.07 -10.24
N ALA A 45 2.74 -14.26 -11.16
CA ALA A 45 2.61 -12.82 -10.97
C ALA A 45 1.56 -12.48 -9.90
N HIS A 46 0.42 -13.19 -9.91
CA HIS A 46 -0.61 -13.03 -8.88
C HIS A 46 -0.08 -13.42 -7.51
N ARG A 47 0.66 -14.53 -7.44
CA ARG A 47 1.28 -15.00 -6.21
C ARG A 47 2.31 -14.01 -5.67
N ALA A 48 3.18 -13.49 -6.54
CA ALA A 48 4.18 -12.49 -6.16
C ALA A 48 3.54 -11.21 -5.61
N TYR A 49 2.45 -10.75 -6.24
CA TYR A 49 1.72 -9.57 -5.75
C TYR A 49 0.98 -9.84 -4.44
N TYR A 50 0.41 -11.04 -4.28
CA TYR A 50 -0.16 -11.47 -3.00
C TYR A 50 0.89 -11.51 -1.88
N ASP A 51 2.06 -12.10 -2.15
CA ASP A 51 3.18 -12.16 -1.21
C ASP A 51 3.70 -10.75 -0.87
N PHE A 52 3.68 -9.82 -1.82
CA PHE A 52 3.97 -8.40 -1.57
C PHE A 52 2.98 -7.78 -0.58
N LEU A 53 1.67 -7.97 -0.80
CA LEU A 53 0.62 -7.44 0.09
C LEU A 53 0.61 -8.10 1.47
N LYS A 54 1.12 -9.33 1.59
CA LYS A 54 1.24 -10.06 2.88
C LYS A 54 2.57 -9.82 3.59
N GLY A 55 3.51 -9.10 2.98
CA GLY A 55 4.81 -8.81 3.57
C GLY A 55 5.85 -9.93 3.44
N HIS A 56 5.62 -10.92 2.58
CA HIS A 56 6.54 -12.05 2.34
C HIS A 56 7.68 -11.67 1.36
N PHE A 57 8.35 -10.53 1.59
CA PHE A 57 9.24 -9.89 0.62
C PHE A 57 10.41 -10.76 0.14
N GLN A 58 10.89 -11.68 0.98
CA GLN A 58 12.00 -12.59 0.65
C GLN A 58 11.64 -13.64 -0.43
N GLN A 59 10.35 -13.95 -0.57
CA GLN A 59 9.87 -14.99 -1.49
C GLN A 59 9.56 -14.41 -2.89
N ILE A 60 9.59 -13.09 -3.02
CA ILE A 60 9.18 -12.38 -4.22
C ILE A 60 10.33 -12.33 -5.21
N LYS A 61 10.10 -12.85 -6.41
CA LYS A 61 10.98 -12.60 -7.55
C LYS A 61 10.62 -11.25 -8.17
N PRO A 62 11.58 -10.31 -8.28
CA PRO A 62 11.30 -8.97 -8.83
C PRO A 62 10.66 -8.99 -10.23
N GLY A 63 11.00 -9.97 -11.07
CA GLY A 63 10.46 -10.11 -12.42
C GLY A 63 8.96 -10.42 -12.47
N ASP A 64 8.39 -11.00 -11.42
CA ASP A 64 6.99 -11.40 -11.36
C ASP A 64 6.07 -10.27 -10.82
N LEU A 65 6.66 -9.18 -10.31
CA LEU A 65 5.92 -8.02 -9.80
C LEU A 65 5.69 -6.98 -10.91
N PRO A 66 4.59 -6.21 -10.85
CA PRO A 66 4.42 -5.03 -11.69
C PRO A 66 5.62 -4.09 -11.60
N ASP A 67 5.97 -3.43 -12.71
CA ASP A 67 7.21 -2.66 -12.86
C ASP A 67 7.44 -1.65 -11.74
N GLN A 68 6.38 -0.93 -11.36
CA GLN A 68 6.37 0.08 -10.29
C GLN A 68 6.72 -0.47 -8.89
N TYR A 69 6.60 -1.78 -8.66
CA TYR A 69 6.92 -2.41 -7.38
C TYR A 69 8.20 -3.23 -7.42
N ARG A 70 8.80 -3.46 -8.60
CA ARG A 70 9.89 -4.42 -8.80
C ARG A 70 11.08 -4.21 -7.86
N LYS A 71 11.40 -2.96 -7.53
CA LYS A 71 12.54 -2.64 -6.65
C LYS A 71 12.19 -2.69 -5.16
N LEU A 72 10.91 -2.55 -4.79
CA LEU A 72 10.50 -2.42 -3.39
C LEU A 72 10.83 -3.64 -2.52
N PRO A 73 10.62 -4.91 -2.93
CA PRO A 73 10.92 -6.06 -2.08
C PRO A 73 12.36 -6.06 -1.57
N ALA A 74 13.34 -5.75 -2.42
CA ALA A 74 14.75 -5.68 -2.01
C ALA A 74 15.00 -4.58 -0.98
N LEU A 75 14.42 -3.39 -1.19
CA LEU A 75 14.51 -2.27 -0.25
C LEU A 75 13.85 -2.57 1.10
N MET A 76 12.73 -3.31 1.07
CA MET A 76 11.99 -3.73 2.25
C MET A 76 12.74 -4.79 3.06
N VAL A 77 13.33 -5.79 2.40
CA VAL A 77 14.19 -6.80 3.04
C VAL A 77 15.40 -6.14 3.72
N ASN A 78 16.06 -5.22 3.02
CA ASN A 78 17.24 -4.50 3.53
C ASN A 78 16.90 -3.37 4.49
N ARG A 79 15.61 -3.03 4.64
CA ARG A 79 15.11 -1.89 5.42
C ARG A 79 15.78 -0.56 5.05
N ASP A 80 16.10 -0.39 3.76
CA ASP A 80 16.70 0.85 3.23
C ASP A 80 15.60 1.91 3.07
N LEU A 81 15.34 2.62 4.18
CA LEU A 81 14.31 3.64 4.24
C LEU A 81 14.56 4.80 3.24
N PRO A 82 15.76 5.41 3.15
CA PRO A 82 15.99 6.51 2.19
C PRO A 82 15.76 6.10 0.74
N ALA A 83 16.20 4.90 0.34
CA ALA A 83 15.92 4.40 -1.01
C ALA A 83 14.44 4.09 -1.21
N ALA A 84 13.77 3.49 -0.22
CA ALA A 84 12.35 3.16 -0.29
C ALA A 84 11.48 4.42 -0.43
N VAL A 85 11.76 5.48 0.33
CA VAL A 85 11.03 6.75 0.21
C VAL A 85 11.13 7.31 -1.22
N ARG A 86 12.33 7.29 -1.82
CA ARG A 86 12.52 7.75 -3.20
C ARG A 86 11.80 6.88 -4.22
N GLU A 87 11.90 5.57 -4.08
CA GLU A 87 11.25 4.63 -5.01
C GLU A 87 9.73 4.76 -4.94
N ILE A 88 9.15 4.82 -3.73
CA ILE A 88 7.70 4.99 -3.55
C ILE A 88 7.23 6.35 -4.08
N ALA A 89 8.00 7.42 -3.86
CA ALA A 89 7.68 8.75 -4.38
C ALA A 89 7.76 8.83 -5.92
N SER A 90 8.48 7.92 -6.57
CA SER A 90 8.57 7.85 -8.04
C SER A 90 7.44 7.05 -8.70
N ILE A 91 6.52 6.48 -7.92
CA ILE A 91 5.37 5.75 -8.46
C ILE A 91 4.34 6.75 -8.99
N ASP A 92 4.10 6.70 -10.31
CA ASP A 92 3.18 7.62 -11.00
C ASP A 92 1.71 7.37 -10.64
N ASP A 93 1.30 6.10 -10.52
CA ASP A 93 -0.08 5.75 -10.20
C ASP A 93 -0.38 6.06 -8.71
N PRO A 94 -1.32 6.99 -8.42
CA PRO A 94 -1.61 7.41 -7.05
C PRO A 94 -2.10 6.27 -6.16
N LEU A 95 -2.85 5.32 -6.73
CA LEU A 95 -3.35 4.17 -5.98
C LEU A 95 -2.21 3.24 -5.59
N SER A 96 -1.30 2.98 -6.52
CA SER A 96 -0.14 2.13 -6.31
C SER A 96 0.85 2.71 -5.31
N LEU A 97 1.04 4.02 -5.32
CA LEU A 97 1.82 4.73 -4.30
C LEU A 97 1.23 4.49 -2.90
N LEU A 98 -0.10 4.62 -2.75
CA LEU A 98 -0.75 4.34 -1.46
C LEU A 98 -0.56 2.89 -1.00
N ILE A 99 -0.70 1.93 -1.91
CA ILE A 99 -0.48 0.51 -1.61
C ILE A 99 0.95 0.31 -1.09
N ALA A 100 1.96 0.86 -1.78
CA ALA A 100 3.35 0.76 -1.36
C ALA A 100 3.61 1.39 0.01
N CYS A 101 3.06 2.60 0.27
CA CYS A 101 3.12 3.23 1.59
C CYS A 101 2.46 2.37 2.67
N GLY A 102 1.29 1.80 2.40
CA GLY A 102 0.57 0.96 3.36
C GLY A 102 1.31 -0.33 3.70
N VAL A 103 1.85 -1.03 2.69
CA VAL A 103 2.69 -2.21 2.87
C VAL A 103 3.90 -1.88 3.76
N TRP A 104 4.56 -0.75 3.54
CA TRP A 104 5.66 -0.31 4.40
C TRP A 104 5.20 -0.08 5.85
N VAL A 105 4.16 0.73 6.04
CA VAL A 105 3.66 1.09 7.38
C VAL A 105 3.13 -0.12 8.17
N LYS A 106 2.68 -1.16 7.47
CA LYS A 106 2.13 -2.39 8.05
C LYS A 106 3.21 -3.37 8.49
N TYR A 107 4.24 -3.58 7.67
CA TYR A 107 5.22 -4.66 7.89
C TYR A 107 6.62 -4.18 8.33
N LEU A 108 6.91 -2.89 8.19
CA LEU A 108 8.22 -2.31 8.46
C LEU A 108 8.12 -1.21 9.53
N PRO A 109 9.25 -0.78 10.11
CA PRO A 109 9.25 0.34 11.05
C PRO A 109 8.57 1.56 10.45
N VAL A 110 7.56 2.05 11.17
CA VAL A 110 6.77 3.21 10.76
C VAL A 110 7.70 4.43 10.67
N ASN A 111 7.59 5.16 9.58
CA ASN A 111 8.38 6.36 9.35
C ASN A 111 7.49 7.55 8.97
N GLU A 112 7.82 8.73 9.49
CA GLU A 112 7.11 9.98 9.21
C GLU A 112 7.03 10.29 7.71
N SER A 113 8.13 10.12 6.96
CA SER A 113 8.19 10.48 5.53
C SER A 113 7.23 9.64 4.68
N ILE A 114 7.14 8.33 4.97
CA ILE A 114 6.23 7.42 4.26
C ILE A 114 4.77 7.75 4.57
N LEU A 115 4.47 8.11 5.82
CA LEU A 115 3.13 8.54 6.23
C LEU A 115 2.74 9.86 5.56
N GLN A 116 3.64 10.84 5.52
CA GLN A 116 3.41 12.12 4.86
C GLN A 116 3.18 11.94 3.35
N LEU A 117 3.97 11.10 2.69
CA LEU A 117 3.79 10.79 1.27
C LEU A 117 2.38 10.24 0.98
N ALA A 118 1.90 9.34 1.83
CA ALA A 118 0.54 8.79 1.72
C ALA A 118 -0.54 9.85 1.97
N ILE A 119 -0.36 10.70 2.99
CA ILE A 119 -1.29 11.80 3.33
C ILE A 119 -1.39 12.80 2.18
N ASP A 120 -0.25 13.26 1.65
CA ASP A 120 -0.22 14.24 0.57
C ASP A 120 -0.85 13.70 -0.71
N ASN A 121 -0.57 12.44 -1.03
CA ASN A 121 -1.18 11.78 -2.17
C ASN A 121 -2.70 11.61 -1.99
N ALA A 122 -3.15 11.09 -0.84
CA ALA A 122 -4.58 10.93 -0.55
C ALA A 122 -5.32 12.28 -0.53
N ALA A 123 -4.71 13.33 0.01
CA ALA A 123 -5.27 14.67 0.03
C ALA A 123 -5.41 15.25 -1.40
N ARG A 124 -4.37 15.12 -2.24
CA ARG A 124 -4.42 15.57 -3.65
C ARG A 124 -5.51 14.88 -4.46
N GLN A 125 -5.73 13.59 -4.21
CA GLN A 125 -6.78 12.82 -4.90
C GLN A 125 -8.18 13.01 -4.27
N GLY A 126 -8.32 13.75 -3.16
CA GLY A 126 -9.58 13.92 -2.45
C GLY A 126 -10.08 12.65 -1.75
N TRP A 127 -9.19 11.67 -1.50
CA TRP A 127 -9.55 10.40 -0.89
C TRP A 127 -9.67 10.50 0.62
N ARG A 128 -10.88 10.80 1.11
CA ARG A 128 -11.16 11.02 2.54
C ARG A 128 -10.81 9.84 3.44
N ARG A 129 -11.20 8.61 3.06
CA ARG A 129 -11.01 7.41 3.89
C ARG A 129 -9.53 7.06 4.14
N PRO A 130 -8.66 6.96 3.12
CA PRO A 130 -7.24 6.73 3.37
C PRO A 130 -6.58 7.93 4.04
N LEU A 131 -6.95 9.17 3.67
CA LEU A 131 -6.42 10.36 4.32
C LEU A 131 -6.64 10.30 5.84
N TRP A 132 -7.85 9.98 6.27
CA TRP A 132 -8.19 9.82 7.68
C TRP A 132 -7.38 8.70 8.35
N ALA A 133 -7.24 7.55 7.69
CA ALA A 133 -6.48 6.41 8.21
C ALA A 133 -4.99 6.74 8.40
N TYR A 134 -4.35 7.36 7.40
CA TYR A 134 -2.94 7.73 7.49
C TYR A 134 -2.69 8.90 8.45
N LEU A 135 -3.59 9.88 8.55
CA LEU A 135 -3.52 10.92 9.59
C LEU A 135 -3.63 10.33 10.99
N THR A 136 -4.53 9.37 11.20
CA THR A 136 -4.66 8.68 12.49
C THR A 136 -3.37 7.92 12.83
N ARG A 137 -2.77 7.25 11.84
CA ARG A 137 -1.49 6.56 12.03
C ARG A 137 -0.34 7.52 12.32
N LEU A 138 -0.30 8.68 11.67
CA LEU A 138 0.69 9.73 11.91
C LEU A 138 0.54 10.39 13.28
N GLN A 139 -0.68 10.65 13.72
CA GLN A 139 -0.93 11.12 15.07
C GLN A 139 -0.36 10.14 16.11
N LYS A 140 -0.66 8.84 15.95
CA LYS A 140 -0.12 7.80 16.83
C LYS A 140 1.40 7.78 16.79
N TYR A 141 2.01 7.86 15.60
CA TYR A 141 3.46 7.93 15.45
C TYR A 141 4.07 9.07 16.28
N TYR A 142 3.51 10.28 16.20
CA TYR A 142 3.99 11.41 17.01
C TYR A 142 3.80 11.20 18.52
N LEU A 143 2.67 10.62 18.95
CA LEU A 143 2.46 10.30 20.36
C LEU A 143 3.49 9.29 20.88
N ASP A 144 3.75 8.23 20.11
CA ASP A 144 4.72 7.19 20.45
C ASP A 144 6.16 7.77 20.55
N HIS A 145 6.45 8.86 19.82
CA HIS A 145 7.74 9.57 19.83
C HIS A 145 7.76 10.80 20.76
N HIS A 146 6.73 11.00 21.60
CA HIS A 146 6.59 12.14 22.53
C HIS A 146 6.53 13.53 21.85
N GLU A 147 6.19 13.56 20.56
CA GLU A 147 6.00 14.78 19.75
C GLU A 147 4.59 15.35 19.93
N ILE A 148 4.24 15.70 21.16
CA ILE A 148 2.86 16.03 21.58
C ILE A 148 2.27 17.21 20.78
N SER A 149 3.09 18.23 20.49
CA SER A 149 2.66 19.40 19.70
C SER A 149 2.24 19.00 18.28
N LYS A 150 3.02 18.13 17.62
CA LYS A 150 2.69 17.63 16.28
C LYS A 150 1.45 16.74 16.31
N ALA A 151 1.33 15.86 17.30
CA ALA A 151 0.16 15.00 17.48
C ALA A 151 -1.15 15.81 17.65
N LYS A 152 -1.08 16.94 18.36
CA LYS A 152 -2.22 17.86 18.54
C LYS A 152 -2.64 18.50 17.21
N ILE A 153 -1.70 18.96 16.40
CA ILE A 153 -1.99 19.51 15.05
C ILE A 153 -2.71 18.47 14.19
N ILE A 154 -2.23 17.21 14.20
CA ILE A 154 -2.89 16.15 13.44
C ILE A 154 -4.29 15.86 13.98
N LYS A 155 -4.49 15.94 15.31
CA LYS A 155 -5.83 15.84 15.91
C LYS A 155 -6.78 16.88 15.34
N GLU A 156 -6.36 18.13 15.30
CA GLU A 156 -7.17 19.24 14.78
C GLU A 156 -7.52 19.02 13.31
N ARG A 157 -6.56 18.56 12.49
CA ARG A 157 -6.83 18.19 11.08
C ARG A 157 -7.87 17.06 10.96
N LEU A 158 -7.78 16.03 11.81
CA LEU A 158 -8.75 14.93 11.81
C LEU A 158 -10.16 15.40 12.18
N GLU A 159 -10.30 16.35 13.12
CA GLU A 159 -11.61 16.93 13.48
C GLU A 159 -12.21 17.76 12.33
N LEU A 160 -11.38 18.45 11.53
CA LEU A 160 -11.85 19.17 10.35
C LEU A 160 -12.42 18.23 9.27
N LEU A 161 -11.90 16.99 9.17
CA LEU A 161 -12.37 15.99 8.22
C LEU A 161 -13.68 15.30 8.62
N LYS A 162 -14.15 15.48 9.87
CA LYS A 162 -15.43 14.91 10.34
C LYS A 162 -16.65 15.72 9.91
N LYS A 163 -16.47 16.96 9.49
CA LYS A 163 -17.53 17.86 9.03
C LYS A 163 -17.90 17.59 7.58
#